data_AF-A0AAP0B1M7-F1
#
_entry.id   AF-A0AAP0B1M7-F1
#
_cell.length_a   1.000
_cell.length_b   1.000
_cell.length_c   1.000
_cell.angle_alpha   90.00
_cell.angle_beta   90.00
_cell.angle_gamma   90.00
#
_symmetry.space_group_name_H-M   'P 1'
#
loop_
_entity.id
_entity.type
_entity.pdbx_description
1 polymer ?
#
loop_
_entity_poly.entity_id
_entity_poly.type
_entity_poly.pdbx_seq_one_letter_code
_entity_poly.pdbx_strand_id
1 'polypeptide(L)'
;MDHLMKEDKRSSLISQYDYFKKVPEESVANMFTRFSIIISELMGLDKKISLTEINNKILMCLPRSWDTRICAIRESRCQREITTKNHSRKLKSYELLLKTREPEDAMEKSSYSTKEKSIA
;
A
#
# COMPACT_ATOMS: atom_id res chain seq x y z
N MET A 1 -33.28 22.57 -4.20
CA MET A 1 -32.13 23.48 -4.45
C MET A 1 -30.88 23.02 -3.70
N ASP A 2 -30.99 22.57 -2.45
CA ASP A 2 -29.84 22.22 -1.61
C ASP A 2 -29.02 21.01 -2.07
N HIS A 3 -29.61 20.05 -2.80
CA HIS A 3 -28.89 18.85 -3.25
C HIS A 3 -27.92 19.17 -4.40
N LEU A 4 -28.32 20.04 -5.33
CA LEU A 4 -27.52 20.43 -6.49
C LEU A 4 -26.28 21.24 -6.06
N MET A 5 -26.47 22.16 -5.09
CA MET A 5 -25.35 22.94 -4.53
C MET A 5 -24.33 22.07 -3.78
N LYS A 6 -24.78 21.01 -3.11
CA LYS A 6 -23.89 20.03 -2.46
C LYS A 6 -23.09 19.21 -3.49
N GLU A 7 -23.70 18.86 -4.62
CA GLU A 7 -23.04 18.15 -5.71
C GLU A 7 -22.04 19.02 -6.47
N ASP A 8 -22.36 20.29 -6.72
CA ASP A 8 -21.45 21.27 -7.32
C ASP A 8 -20.23 21.52 -6.42
N LYS A 9 -20.48 21.72 -5.11
CA LYS A 9 -19.42 21.88 -4.11
C LYS A 9 -18.53 20.63 -4.04
N ARG A 10 -19.13 19.43 -4.08
CA ARG A 10 -18.38 18.16 -4.13
C ARG A 10 -17.52 18.07 -5.38
N SER A 11 -18.05 18.40 -6.55
CA SER A 11 -17.32 18.34 -7.83
C SER A 11 -16.15 19.33 -7.87
N SER A 12 -16.35 20.53 -7.32
CA SER A 12 -15.28 21.53 -7.16
C SER A 12 -14.17 21.02 -6.23
N LEU A 13 -14.53 20.43 -5.08
CA LEU A 13 -13.56 19.87 -4.13
C LEU A 13 -12.81 18.67 -4.70
N ILE A 14 -13.48 17.80 -5.47
CA ILE A 14 -12.83 16.69 -6.17
C ILE A 14 -11.82 17.23 -7.18
N SER A 15 -12.16 18.27 -7.92
CA SER A 15 -11.23 18.90 -8.86
C SER A 15 -10.02 19.50 -8.13
N GLN A 16 -10.23 20.21 -7.01
CA GLN A 16 -9.14 20.76 -6.19
C GLN A 16 -8.25 19.67 -5.60
N TYR A 17 -8.84 18.54 -5.18
CA TYR A 17 -8.12 17.36 -4.74
C TYR A 17 -7.31 16.74 -5.88
N ASP A 18 -7.91 16.59 -7.06
CA ASP A 18 -7.28 15.89 -8.18
C ASP A 18 -6.07 16.63 -8.75
N TYR A 19 -6.18 17.95 -8.88
CA TYR A 19 -5.12 18.83 -9.35
C TYR A 19 -4.25 19.42 -8.22
N PHE A 20 -4.40 18.90 -6.99
CA PHE A 20 -3.61 19.37 -5.86
C PHE A 20 -2.13 19.18 -6.14
N LYS A 21 -1.35 20.25 -5.98
CA LYS A 21 0.10 20.23 -6.12
C LYS A 21 0.74 21.14 -5.09
N LYS A 22 1.99 20.84 -4.75
CA LYS A 22 2.78 21.76 -3.93
C LYS A 22 3.04 23.05 -4.71
N VAL A 23 2.79 24.20 -4.10
CA VAL A 23 3.20 25.52 -4.59
C VAL A 23 4.71 25.69 -4.34
N PRO A 24 5.52 26.22 -5.29
CA PRO A 24 6.97 26.30 -5.12
C PRO A 24 7.42 26.99 -3.83
N GLU A 25 6.75 28.07 -3.44
CA GLU A 25 7.10 28.91 -2.28
C GLU A 25 6.41 28.51 -0.97
N GLU A 26 5.48 27.54 -0.99
CA GLU A 26 4.80 27.16 0.25
C GLU A 26 5.63 26.18 1.09
N SER A 27 5.48 26.28 2.42
CA SER A 27 6.00 25.28 3.33
C SER A 27 5.21 23.97 3.23
N VAL A 28 5.87 22.85 3.54
CA VAL A 28 5.21 21.53 3.59
C VAL A 28 4.05 21.55 4.60
N ALA A 29 4.21 22.23 5.74
CA ALA A 29 3.13 22.39 6.72
C ALA A 29 1.91 23.09 6.12
N ASN A 30 2.09 24.19 5.39
CA ASN A 30 1.00 24.90 4.74
C ASN A 30 0.33 24.05 3.65
N MET A 31 1.11 23.28 2.88
CA MET A 31 0.59 22.30 1.94
C MET A 31 -0.32 21.28 2.64
N PHE A 32 0.12 20.69 3.77
CA PHE A 32 -0.68 19.75 4.54
C PHE A 32 -1.96 20.39 5.09
N THR A 33 -1.90 21.63 5.59
CA THR A 33 -3.10 22.35 6.07
C THR A 33 -4.13 22.53 4.96
N ARG A 34 -3.73 22.98 3.76
CA ARG A 34 -4.64 23.11 2.61
C ARG A 34 -5.24 21.77 2.21
N PHE A 35 -4.43 20.70 2.22
CA PHE A 35 -4.89 19.36 1.88
C PHE A 35 -5.88 18.81 2.92
N SER A 36 -5.61 19.00 4.21
CA SER A 36 -6.50 18.58 5.29
C SER A 36 -7.86 19.27 5.22
N ILE A 37 -7.90 20.56 4.86
CA ILE A 37 -9.17 21.29 4.67
C ILE A 37 -10.01 20.62 3.56
N ILE A 38 -9.40 20.30 2.41
CA ILE A 38 -10.09 19.63 1.29
C ILE A 38 -10.64 18.26 1.73
N ILE A 39 -9.84 17.47 2.45
CA ILE A 39 -10.28 16.15 2.97
C ILE A 39 -11.44 16.30 3.96
N SER A 40 -11.33 17.23 4.91
CA SER A 40 -12.38 17.49 5.90
C SER A 40 -13.69 17.92 5.23
N GLU A 41 -13.64 18.80 4.22
CA GLU A 41 -14.83 19.19 3.46
C GLU A 41 -15.42 18.01 2.67
N LEU A 42 -14.59 17.16 2.04
CA LEU A 42 -15.06 15.98 1.32
C LEU A 42 -15.70 14.94 2.25
N MET A 43 -15.11 14.68 3.42
CA MET A 43 -15.69 13.79 4.43
C MET A 43 -17.02 14.33 4.98
N GLY A 44 -17.12 15.66 5.16
CA GLY A 44 -18.36 16.32 5.55
C GLY A 44 -19.49 16.23 4.52
N LEU A 45 -19.16 15.87 3.27
CA LEU A 45 -20.11 15.62 2.17
C LEU A 45 -20.38 14.12 1.96
N ASP A 46 -20.19 13.30 3.00
CA ASP A 46 -20.37 11.84 3.01
C ASP A 46 -19.42 11.05 2.09
N LYS A 47 -18.30 11.66 1.66
CA LYS A 47 -17.29 10.92 0.90
C LYS A 47 -16.40 10.12 1.85
N LYS A 48 -16.46 8.79 1.76
CA LYS A 48 -15.51 7.91 2.44
C LYS A 48 -14.17 7.93 1.70
N ILE A 49 -13.17 8.54 2.30
CA ILE A 49 -11.78 8.53 1.80
C ILE A 49 -10.95 7.74 2.80
N SER A 50 -10.27 6.70 2.34
CA SER A 50 -9.40 5.91 3.21
C SER A 50 -8.08 6.63 3.51
N LEU A 51 -7.49 6.34 4.67
CA LEU A 51 -6.17 6.87 5.03
C LEU A 51 -5.08 6.49 4.01
N THR A 52 -5.23 5.32 3.37
CA THR A 52 -4.33 4.87 2.30
C THR A 52 -4.42 5.76 1.06
N GLU A 53 -5.63 6.14 0.63
CA GLU A 53 -5.83 7.04 -0.51
C GLU A 53 -5.27 8.45 -0.23
N ILE A 54 -5.53 8.97 0.97
CA ILE A 54 -5.00 10.26 1.46
C ILE A 54 -3.47 10.24 1.39
N ASN A 55 -2.83 9.21 1.96
CA ASN A 55 -1.38 9.08 1.96
C ASN A 55 -0.82 8.99 0.54
N ASN A 56 -1.42 8.15 -0.32
CA ASN A 56 -0.97 8.02 -1.70
C ASN A 56 -1.08 9.35 -2.46
N LYS A 57 -2.15 10.12 -2.25
CA LYS A 57 -2.33 11.40 -2.92
C LYS A 57 -1.29 12.43 -2.50
N ILE A 58 -1.04 12.58 -1.19
CA ILE A 58 0.00 13.49 -0.67
C ILE A 58 1.37 13.17 -1.25
N LEU A 59 1.69 11.87 -1.35
CA LEU A 59 2.95 11.41 -1.94
C LEU A 59 3.07 11.78 -3.43
N MET A 60 1.96 11.83 -4.18
CA MET A 60 1.94 12.25 -5.59
C MET A 60 2.05 13.77 -5.78
N CYS A 61 1.64 14.56 -4.79
CA CYS A 61 1.61 16.01 -4.87
C CYS A 61 2.96 16.68 -4.49
N LEU A 62 3.91 15.90 -3.95
CA LEU A 62 5.24 16.36 -3.57
C LEU A 62 6.19 16.42 -4.77
N PRO A 63 7.09 17.42 -4.85
CA PRO A 63 8.02 17.58 -5.97
C PRO A 63 9.04 16.44 -6.05
N ARG A 64 9.56 16.23 -7.27
CA ARG A 64 10.46 15.11 -7.64
C ARG A 64 11.71 14.95 -6.78
N SER A 65 12.15 16.02 -6.12
CA SER A 65 13.24 15.99 -5.11
C SER A 65 12.93 15.11 -3.89
N TRP A 66 11.66 14.81 -3.61
CA TRP A 66 11.23 13.89 -2.56
C TRP A 66 10.95 12.47 -3.10
N ASP A 67 10.96 12.31 -4.42
CA ASP A 67 10.55 11.10 -5.15
C ASP A 67 11.43 9.90 -4.80
N THR A 68 12.75 10.06 -4.63
CA THR A 68 13.64 8.94 -4.28
C THR A 68 13.28 8.28 -2.95
N ARG A 69 12.94 9.09 -1.92
CA ARG A 69 12.50 8.55 -0.61
C ARG A 69 11.08 8.00 -0.67
N ILE A 70 10.20 8.66 -1.42
CA ILE A 70 8.79 8.24 -1.58
C ILE A 70 8.68 6.95 -2.40
N CYS A 71 9.44 6.83 -3.48
CA CYS A 71 9.55 5.61 -4.29
C CYS A 71 10.04 4.44 -3.46
N ALA A 72 11.10 4.62 -2.64
CA ALA A 72 11.57 3.56 -1.74
C ALA A 72 10.50 3.12 -0.72
N ILE A 73 9.71 4.06 -0.19
CA ILE A 73 8.58 3.75 0.72
C ILE A 73 7.47 3.00 -0.03
N ARG A 74 7.17 3.37 -1.28
CA ARG A 74 6.16 2.69 -2.11
C ARG A 74 6.59 1.28 -2.50
N GLU A 75 7.84 1.14 -2.93
CA GLU A 75 8.42 -0.12 -3.38
C GLU A 75 8.55 -1.12 -2.23
N SER A 76 9.03 -0.68 -1.05
CA SER A 76 9.08 -1.53 0.14
C SER A 76 7.70 -1.95 0.67
N ARG A 77 6.65 -1.12 0.53
CA ARG A 77 5.26 -1.53 0.85
C ARG A 77 4.74 -2.57 -0.14
N CYS A 78 4.90 -2.33 -1.44
CA CYS A 78 4.47 -3.27 -2.48
C CYS A 78 5.20 -4.61 -2.37
N GLN A 79 6.52 -4.59 -2.13
CA GLN A 79 7.33 -5.79 -1.91
C GLN A 79 6.88 -6.58 -0.68
N ARG A 80 6.54 -5.92 0.44
CA ARG A 80 5.97 -6.58 1.63
C ARG A 80 4.60 -7.21 1.34
N GLU A 81 3.74 -6.56 0.56
CA GLU A 81 2.44 -7.11 0.17
C GLU A 81 2.58 -8.32 -0.76
N ILE A 82 3.46 -8.26 -1.77
CA ILE A 82 3.77 -9.38 -2.67
C ILE A 82 4.34 -10.56 -1.86
N THR A 83 5.28 -10.29 -0.96
CA THR A 83 5.90 -11.29 -0.10
C THR A 83 4.87 -11.97 0.79
N THR A 84 4.00 -11.21 1.45
CA THR A 84 2.91 -11.73 2.28
C THR A 84 1.93 -12.59 1.49
N LYS A 85 1.48 -12.12 0.31
CA LYS A 85 0.60 -12.89 -0.58
C LYS A 85 1.26 -14.19 -1.06
N ASN A 86 2.55 -14.16 -1.38
CA ASN A 86 3.31 -15.34 -1.80
C ASN A 86 3.47 -16.35 -0.66
N HIS A 87 3.76 -15.90 0.56
CA HIS A 87 3.80 -16.78 1.73
C HIS A 87 2.44 -17.41 2.01
N SER A 88 1.36 -16.63 1.98
CA SER A 88 0.01 -17.16 2.15
C SER A 88 -0.35 -18.21 1.10
N ARG A 89 0.01 -17.97 -0.18
CA ARG A 89 -0.21 -18.94 -1.26
C ARG A 89 0.57 -20.24 -1.01
N LYS A 90 1.86 -20.16 -0.64
CA LYS A 90 2.68 -21.33 -0.32
C LYS A 90 2.12 -22.13 0.85
N LEU A 91 1.69 -21.45 1.92
CA LEU A 91 1.08 -22.09 3.09
C LEU A 91 -0.23 -22.79 2.74
N LYS A 92 -1.11 -22.16 1.94
CA LYS A 92 -2.35 -22.79 1.47
C LYS A 92 -2.10 -24.03 0.61
N SER A 93 -1.07 -23.99 -0.26
CA SER A 93 -0.67 -25.16 -1.04
C SER A 93 -0.16 -26.29 -0.15
N TYR A 94 0.59 -25.98 0.90
CA TYR A 94 1.05 -26.96 1.87
C TYR A 94 -0.10 -27.54 2.70
N GLU A 95 -1.03 -26.70 3.16
CA GLU A 95 -2.23 -27.14 3.88
C GLU A 95 -3.10 -28.07 3.03
N LEU A 96 -3.26 -27.79 1.74
CA LEU A 96 -3.98 -28.67 0.81
C LEU A 96 -3.27 -30.02 0.65
N LEU A 97 -1.94 -30.02 0.52
CA LEU A 97 -1.13 -31.23 0.44
C LEU A 97 -1.27 -32.10 1.70
N LEU A 98 -1.28 -31.47 2.88
CA LEU A 98 -1.50 -32.15 4.16
C LEU A 98 -2.90 -32.75 4.24
N LYS A 99 -3.94 -32.03 3.80
CA LYS A 99 -5.33 -32.55 3.81
C LYS A 99 -5.55 -33.70 2.84
N THR A 100 -4.77 -33.79 1.76
CA THR A 100 -4.76 -34.97 0.87
C THR A 100 -3.91 -36.13 1.41
N ARG A 101 -3.22 -35.95 2.53
CA ARG A 101 -2.35 -36.96 3.15
C ARG A 101 -2.74 -37.18 4.60
N GLU A 102 -3.82 -37.91 4.86
CA GLU A 102 -3.90 -38.88 5.97
C GLU A 102 -5.02 -39.91 5.70
N PRO A 103 -4.82 -41.22 5.96
CA PRO A 103 -3.56 -41.96 6.16
C PRO A 103 -3.47 -43.22 5.28
N GLU A 104 -2.34 -43.41 4.60
CA GLU A 104 -1.87 -44.77 4.30
C GLU A 104 -0.34 -44.76 4.33
N ASP A 105 0.19 -45.77 5.00
CA ASP A 105 1.53 -45.89 5.57
C ASP A 105 2.74 -45.70 4.64
N ALA A 106 3.88 -45.49 5.34
CA ALA A 106 5.24 -45.93 5.00
C ALA A 106 6.23 -44.91 4.37
N MET A 107 7.30 -44.65 5.16
CA MET A 107 8.73 -44.84 4.80
C MET A 107 9.19 -44.23 3.45
N GLU A 108 10.21 -43.39 3.35
CA GLU A 108 11.58 -43.69 3.75
C GLU A 108 12.49 -42.47 3.47
N LYS A 109 13.63 -42.52 4.16
CA LYS A 109 14.75 -41.59 4.26
C LYS A 109 15.40 -41.23 2.92
N SER A 110 16.03 -40.05 2.89
CA SER A 110 17.34 -39.85 2.23
C SER A 110 17.90 -38.50 2.70
N SER A 111 18.66 -38.45 3.79
CA SER A 111 20.14 -38.45 3.79
C SER A 111 20.76 -37.57 2.69
N TYR A 112 21.10 -36.32 3.02
CA TYR A 112 22.24 -35.65 2.39
C TYR A 112 23.41 -35.61 3.38
N SER A 113 24.46 -36.27 2.93
CA SER A 113 25.67 -36.68 3.64
C SER A 113 26.62 -35.51 3.88
N THR A 114 26.97 -35.28 5.14
CA THR A 114 28.16 -34.55 5.57
C THR A 114 29.41 -35.31 5.16
N LYS A 115 30.14 -34.90 4.12
CA LYS A 115 31.60 -35.06 4.00
C LYS A 115 32.18 -34.06 3.00
N GLU A 116 32.76 -32.96 3.48
CA GLU A 116 33.95 -32.41 2.83
C GLU A 116 35.08 -32.43 3.85
N LYS A 117 35.97 -33.41 3.63
CA LYS A 117 37.33 -33.48 4.17
C LYS A 117 38.16 -32.42 3.46
N SER A 118 39.09 -31.79 4.20
CA SER A 118 40.43 -31.33 3.78
C SER A 118 40.84 -30.11 4.63
N ILE A 119 42.06 -29.88 5.12
CA ILE A 119 43.41 -30.48 5.09
C ILE A 119 44.15 -29.79 6.26
N ALA A 120 44.94 -30.51 7.06
CA ALA A 120 46.28 -30.16 7.57
C ALA A 120 46.71 -31.18 8.65
#